data_AF-A0A6A4WEY7-F1
#
_entry.id   AF-A0A6A4WEY7-F1
#
_cell.length_a   1.000
_cell.length_b   1.000
_cell.length_c   1.000
_cell.angle_alpha   90.00
_cell.angle_beta   90.00
_cell.angle_gamma   90.00
#
_symmetry.space_group_name_H-M   'P 1'
#
loop_
_entity.id
_entity.type
_entity.pdbx_description
1 polymer ?
#
loop_
_entity_poly.entity_id
_entity_poly.type
_entity_poly.pdbx_seq_one_letter_code
_entity_poly.pdbx_strand_id
1 'polypeptide(L)'
;MTYDFCDQHNVPYRKIGKLIVALDGTEMAGLRQLHERGQRNGVPGLELLDANGLRHIAPHCTGVAALWSPQTGIVDWSAVTREYGRQFERLGGRLRLGTEVTGFEQLTEPSRPLLLRCGTQVIETGTSARPGGEFPKCGTVHT
;
A
#
# COMPACT_ATOMS: atom_id res chain seq x y z
N MET A 1 6.52 4.33 -8.57
CA MET A 1 5.41 3.38 -8.33
C MET A 1 4.17 4.08 -7.75
N THR A 2 4.11 4.44 -6.46
CA THR A 2 2.90 5.09 -5.92
C THR A 2 2.77 6.56 -6.29
N TYR A 3 3.87 7.32 -6.24
CA TYR A 3 3.85 8.74 -6.65
C TYR A 3 3.45 8.89 -8.11
N ASP A 4 4.05 8.12 -9.02
CA ASP A 4 3.68 8.13 -10.44
C ASP A 4 2.20 7.79 -10.66
N PHE A 5 1.64 6.83 -9.93
CA PHE A 5 0.20 6.54 -9.98
C PHE A 5 -0.62 7.75 -9.52
N CYS A 6 -0.23 8.38 -8.41
CA CYS A 6 -0.93 9.54 -7.91
C CYS A 6 -0.84 10.72 -8.89
N ASP A 7 0.32 10.94 -9.52
CA ASP A 7 0.52 11.97 -10.55
C ASP A 7 -0.37 11.68 -11.78
N GLN A 8 -0.35 10.44 -12.29
CA GLN A 8 -1.13 10.03 -13.47
C GLN A 8 -2.64 10.17 -13.27
N HIS A 9 -3.11 9.93 -12.05
CA HIS A 9 -4.53 9.87 -11.72
C HIS A 9 -5.03 11.07 -10.90
N ASN A 10 -4.20 12.11 -10.75
CA ASN A 10 -4.51 13.32 -9.98
C ASN A 10 -4.96 13.03 -8.54
N VAL A 11 -4.35 12.04 -7.89
CA VAL A 11 -4.59 11.75 -6.47
C VAL A 11 -3.66 12.62 -5.63
N PRO A 12 -4.19 13.43 -4.69
CA PRO A 12 -3.35 14.35 -3.90
C PRO A 12 -2.44 13.60 -2.92
N TYR A 13 -1.17 13.96 -2.91
CA TYR A 13 -0.18 13.50 -1.94
C TYR A 13 0.80 14.62 -1.57
N ARG A 14 1.58 14.42 -0.51
CA ARG A 14 2.67 15.32 -0.11
C ARG A 14 3.90 14.55 0.32
N LYS A 15 5.06 14.87 -0.25
CA LYS A 15 6.38 14.37 0.16
C LYS A 15 6.92 15.25 1.29
N ILE A 16 6.54 14.93 2.52
CA ILE A 16 6.91 15.71 3.72
C ILE A 16 8.11 15.14 4.47
N GLY A 17 8.60 13.97 4.03
CA GLY A 17 9.64 13.20 4.68
C GLY A 17 9.25 12.64 6.05
N LYS A 18 10.22 11.97 6.69
CA LYS A 18 10.07 11.37 8.01
C LYS A 18 11.39 11.41 8.76
N LEU A 19 11.33 11.80 10.03
CA LEU A 19 12.43 11.64 10.99
C LEU A 19 12.12 10.44 11.90
N ILE A 20 13.08 9.53 12.03
CA ILE A 20 13.12 8.57 13.14
C ILE A 20 14.15 9.12 14.13
N VAL A 21 13.70 9.49 15.32
CA VAL A 21 14.53 10.22 16.29
C VAL A 21 15.05 9.27 17.35
N ALA A 22 16.33 9.39 17.70
CA ALA A 22 16.89 8.80 18.91
C ALA A 22 16.86 9.86 20.03
N LEU A 23 16.15 9.57 21.12
CA LEU A 23 16.01 10.47 22.26
C LEU A 23 17.29 10.53 23.09
N ASP A 24 18.00 9.40 23.20
CA ASP A 24 19.27 9.29 23.91
C ASP A 24 20.24 8.29 23.24
N GLY A 25 21.42 8.12 23.85
CA GLY A 25 22.49 7.29 23.30
C GLY A 25 22.15 5.80 23.18
N THR A 26 21.18 5.29 23.93
CA THR A 26 20.80 3.87 23.93
C THR A 26 20.09 3.47 22.62
N GLU A 27 19.36 4.41 22.00
CA GLU A 27 18.61 4.17 20.76
C GLU A 27 19.49 4.27 19.49
N MET A 28 20.72 4.77 19.63
CA MET A 28 21.65 4.98 18.50
C MET A 28 22.01 3.69 17.75
N ALA A 29 22.10 2.56 18.46
CA ALA A 29 22.35 1.27 17.83
C ALA A 29 21.20 0.87 16.90
N GLY A 30 19.95 1.02 17.36
CA GLY A 30 18.76 0.75 16.56
C GLY A 30 18.64 1.69 15.35
N LEU A 31 18.98 2.96 15.53
CA LEU A 31 18.97 3.96 14.46
C LEU A 31 19.96 3.61 13.34
N ARG A 32 21.19 3.20 13.71
CA ARG A 32 22.21 2.72 12.75
C ARG A 32 21.78 1.45 12.01
N GLN A 33 21.20 0.48 12.72
CA GLN A 33 20.67 -0.72 12.08
C GLN A 33 19.52 -0.42 11.10
N LEU A 34 18.66 0.56 11.41
CA LEU A 34 17.61 1.00 10.49
C LEU A 34 18.21 1.68 9.25
N HIS A 35 19.22 2.53 9.42
CA HIS A 35 19.95 3.13 8.30
C HIS A 35 20.59 2.07 7.40
N GLU A 36 21.32 1.11 7.96
CA GLU A 36 21.96 0.01 7.22
C GLU A 36 20.95 -0.86 6.46
N ARG A 37 19.80 -1.18 7.07
CA ARG A 37 18.72 -1.89 6.38
C ARG A 37 18.14 -1.06 5.23
N GLY A 38 17.95 0.23 5.45
CA GLY A 38 17.47 1.15 4.42
C GLY A 38 18.43 1.24 3.23
N GLN A 39 19.74 1.34 3.49
CA GLN A 39 20.77 1.32 2.44
C GLN A 39 20.76 0.00 1.67
N ARG A 40 20.69 -1.15 2.37
CA ARG A 40 20.59 -2.47 1.72
C ARG A 40 19.34 -2.63 0.87
N ASN A 41 18.22 -2.02 1.27
CA ASN A 41 16.97 -2.03 0.52
C ASN A 41 16.95 -0.97 -0.60
N GLY A 42 18.02 -0.19 -0.78
CA GLY A 42 18.10 0.85 -1.79
C GLY A 42 17.14 2.02 -1.55
N VAL A 43 16.80 2.32 -0.29
CA VAL A 43 15.93 3.46 0.04
C VAL A 43 16.68 4.77 -0.23
N PRO A 44 16.22 5.59 -1.18
CA PRO A 44 16.99 6.74 -1.65
C PRO A 44 16.95 7.92 -0.67
N GLY A 45 18.10 8.57 -0.50
CA GLY A 45 18.24 9.81 0.25
C GLY A 45 18.19 9.67 1.78
N LEU A 46 18.32 8.44 2.32
CA LEU A 46 18.44 8.26 3.76
C LEU A 46 19.70 8.90 4.31
N GLU A 47 19.56 9.64 5.42
CA GLU A 47 20.67 10.37 6.04
C GLU A 47 20.60 10.27 7.56
N LEU A 48 21.73 9.95 8.20
CA LEU A 48 21.88 10.07 9.65
C LEU A 48 22.25 11.51 10.01
N LEU A 49 21.40 12.15 10.79
CA LEU A 49 21.55 13.51 11.28
C LEU A 49 21.96 13.50 12.75
N ASP A 50 22.79 14.46 13.13
CA ASP A 50 23.03 14.79 14.53
C ASP A 50 21.87 15.65 15.09
N ALA A 51 21.99 16.05 16.36
CA ALA A 51 20.98 16.89 17.02
C ALA A 51 20.78 18.26 16.32
N ASN A 52 21.82 18.81 15.66
CA ASN A 52 21.70 20.07 14.94
C ASN A 52 20.94 19.90 13.63
N GLY A 53 21.25 18.86 12.86
CA GLY A 53 20.51 18.48 11.65
C GLY A 53 19.04 18.18 11.95
N LEU A 54 18.75 17.48 13.06
CA LEU A 54 17.38 17.26 13.54
C LEU A 54 16.64 18.59 13.75
N ARG A 55 17.22 19.54 14.48
CA ARG A 55 16.60 20.84 14.76
C ARG A 55 16.45 21.70 13.51
N HIS A 56 17.34 21.57 12.54
CA HIS A 56 17.21 22.28 11.27
C HIS A 56 15.93 21.87 10.52
N ILE A 57 15.61 20.57 10.51
CA ILE A 57 14.41 20.04 9.85
C ILE A 57 13.15 20.21 10.71
N ALA A 58 13.25 19.92 12.01
CA ALA A 58 12.14 19.98 12.96
C ALA A 58 12.56 20.74 14.22
N PRO A 59 12.46 22.10 14.23
CA PRO A 59 12.97 22.95 15.32
C PRO A 59 12.38 22.65 16.70
N HIS A 60 11.17 22.11 16.74
CA HIS A 60 10.46 21.78 17.98
C HIS A 60 10.66 20.32 18.42
N CYS A 61 11.48 19.54 17.70
CA CYS A 61 11.76 18.15 18.03
C CYS A 61 13.05 18.04 18.87
N THR A 62 13.04 17.13 19.85
CA THR A 62 14.16 16.89 20.75
C THR A 62 14.71 15.48 20.54
N GLY A 63 16.03 15.36 20.46
CA GLY A 63 16.75 14.08 20.36
C GLY A 63 18.24 14.31 20.20
N VAL A 64 19.03 13.25 20.35
CA VAL A 64 20.49 13.28 20.17
C VAL A 64 20.92 13.05 18.72
N ALA A 65 20.07 12.39 17.93
CA ALA A 65 20.28 12.13 16.50
C ALA A 65 18.95 11.75 15.84
N ALA A 66 18.91 11.71 14.51
CA ALA A 66 17.77 11.20 13.76
C ALA A 66 18.19 10.54 12.45
N LEU A 67 17.38 9.62 11.95
CA LEU A 67 17.45 9.12 10.58
C LEU A 67 16.39 9.85 9.77
N TRP A 68 16.84 10.64 8.80
CA TRP A 68 16.00 11.38 7.87
C TRP A 68 15.69 10.53 6.63
N SER A 69 14.41 10.52 6.26
CA SER A 69 13.88 9.84 5.09
C SER A 69 13.08 10.85 4.24
N PRO A 70 13.72 11.51 3.25
CA PRO A 70 13.11 12.61 2.50
C PRO A 70 12.00 12.16 1.57
N GLN A 71 12.02 10.91 1.11
CA GLN A 71 11.04 10.39 0.15
C GLN A 71 9.74 9.92 0.81
N THR A 72 9.67 9.89 2.14
CA THR A 72 8.44 9.55 2.85
C THR A 72 7.39 10.64 2.62
N GLY A 73 6.13 10.23 2.51
CA GLY A 73 5.04 11.13 2.24
C GLY A 73 3.73 10.62 2.81
N ILE A 74 2.71 11.46 2.66
CA ILE A 74 1.33 11.15 3.02
C ILE A 74 0.47 11.24 1.77
N VAL A 75 -0.58 10.43 1.71
CA VAL A 75 -1.52 10.36 0.59
C VAL A 75 -2.91 10.01 1.11
N ASP A 76 -3.96 10.47 0.43
CA ASP A 76 -5.32 9.99 0.66
C ASP A 76 -5.47 8.57 0.09
N TRP A 77 -5.26 7.56 0.95
CA TRP A 77 -5.41 6.16 0.56
C TRP A 77 -6.84 5.81 0.14
N SER A 78 -7.85 6.52 0.65
CA SER A 78 -9.23 6.30 0.21
C SER A 78 -9.43 6.77 -1.23
N ALA A 79 -8.79 7.88 -1.63
CA ALA A 79 -8.76 8.32 -3.02
C ALA A 79 -8.01 7.34 -3.92
N VAL A 80 -6.85 6.82 -3.48
CA VAL A 80 -6.11 5.78 -4.20
C VAL A 80 -6.98 4.54 -4.43
N THR A 81 -7.64 4.03 -3.37
CA THR A 81 -8.49 2.85 -3.46
C THR A 81 -9.68 3.06 -4.38
N ARG A 82 -10.34 4.23 -4.33
CA ARG A 82 -11.44 4.56 -5.25
C ARG A 82 -10.97 4.59 -6.70
N GLU A 83 -9.79 5.17 -6.97
CA GLU A 83 -9.26 5.20 -8.33
C GLU A 83 -8.89 3.80 -8.84
N TYR A 84 -8.29 2.94 -7.99
CA TYR A 84 -8.08 1.54 -8.36
C TYR A 84 -9.40 0.83 -8.69
N GLY A 85 -10.45 1.09 -7.92
CA GLY A 85 -11.79 0.58 -8.21
C GLY A 85 -12.29 1.05 -9.59
N ARG A 86 -12.18 2.34 -9.88
CA ARG A 86 -12.59 2.92 -11.17
C ARG A 86 -11.80 2.35 -12.34
N GLN A 87 -10.48 2.15 -12.18
CA GLN A 87 -9.64 1.52 -13.20
C GLN A 87 -10.04 0.08 -13.44
N PHE A 88 -10.33 -0.67 -12.38
CA PHE A 88 -10.81 -2.05 -12.49
C PHE A 88 -12.14 -2.14 -13.25
N GLU A 89 -13.10 -1.26 -12.96
CA GLU A 89 -14.36 -1.19 -13.70
C GLU A 89 -14.16 -0.80 -15.16
N ARG A 90 -13.24 0.14 -15.45
CA ARG A 90 -12.88 0.53 -16.83
C ARG A 90 -12.33 -0.63 -17.65
N LEU A 91 -11.65 -1.57 -17.00
CA LEU A 91 -11.12 -2.79 -17.63
C LEU A 91 -12.17 -3.92 -17.74
N GLY A 92 -13.44 -3.65 -17.43
CA GLY A 92 -14.54 -4.62 -17.50
C GLY A 92 -14.79 -5.38 -16.19
N GLY A 93 -14.06 -5.06 -15.13
CA GLY A 93 -14.34 -5.57 -13.79
C GLY A 93 -15.68 -5.08 -13.25
N ARG A 94 -16.24 -5.80 -12.27
CA ARG A 94 -17.46 -5.39 -11.57
C ARG A 94 -17.19 -5.29 -10.07
N LEU A 95 -17.36 -4.12 -9.49
CA LEU A 95 -17.32 -3.94 -8.04
C LEU A 95 -18.71 -4.18 -7.46
N ARG A 96 -18.79 -5.01 -6.41
CA ARG A 96 -20.01 -5.25 -5.65
C ARG A 96 -19.80 -4.80 -4.21
N LEU A 97 -20.10 -3.53 -3.94
CA LEU A 97 -20.03 -2.95 -2.60
C LEU A 97 -21.31 -3.27 -1.81
N GLY A 98 -21.24 -3.19 -0.48
CA GLY A 98 -22.38 -3.53 0.40
C GLY A 98 -22.87 -4.98 0.24
N THR A 99 -22.05 -5.85 -0.35
CA THR A 99 -22.37 -7.25 -0.62
C THR A 99 -21.57 -8.11 0.36
N GLU A 100 -22.16 -8.42 1.50
CA GLU A 100 -21.55 -9.29 2.49
C GLU A 100 -21.54 -10.73 1.98
N VAL A 101 -20.36 -11.37 1.99
CA VAL A 101 -20.23 -12.80 1.68
C VAL A 101 -20.50 -13.59 2.96
N THR A 102 -21.60 -14.33 2.99
CA THR A 102 -22.04 -15.14 4.14
C THR A 102 -21.62 -16.60 4.04
N GLY A 103 -21.13 -17.03 2.88
CA GLY A 103 -20.55 -18.34 2.69
C GLY A 103 -19.99 -18.51 1.29
N PHE A 104 -19.29 -19.62 1.09
CA PHE A 104 -18.82 -20.03 -0.23
C PHE A 104 -18.90 -21.53 -0.38
N GLU A 105 -18.88 -22.00 -1.62
CA GLU A 105 -18.79 -23.40 -1.99
C GLU A 105 -17.81 -23.55 -3.15
N GLN A 106 -16.93 -24.54 -3.04
CA GLN A 106 -15.99 -24.86 -4.10
C GLN A 106 -16.62 -25.87 -5.04
N LEU A 107 -16.72 -25.54 -6.32
CA LEU A 107 -17.24 -26.44 -7.34
C LEU A 107 -16.11 -27.25 -7.95
N THR A 108 -16.46 -28.45 -8.42
CA THR A 108 -15.54 -29.35 -9.14
C THR A 108 -15.28 -28.91 -10.59
N GLU A 109 -16.11 -28.02 -11.14
CA GLU A 109 -15.94 -27.48 -12.49
C GLU A 109 -14.82 -26.42 -12.55
N PRO A 110 -13.76 -26.65 -13.35
CA PRO A 110 -12.60 -25.75 -13.41
C PRO A 110 -12.91 -24.33 -13.90
N SER A 111 -13.95 -24.18 -14.72
CA SER A 111 -14.40 -22.90 -15.28
C SER A 111 -15.23 -22.06 -14.31
N ARG A 112 -15.68 -22.65 -13.18
CA ARG A 112 -16.53 -22.00 -12.18
C ARG A 112 -16.15 -22.43 -10.76
N PRO A 113 -14.92 -22.16 -10.30
CA PRO A 113 -14.37 -22.84 -9.13
C PRO A 113 -15.05 -22.46 -7.80
N LEU A 114 -15.74 -21.32 -7.72
CA LEU A 114 -16.43 -20.90 -6.48
C LEU A 114 -17.82 -20.33 -6.75
N LEU A 115 -18.76 -20.71 -5.88
CA LEU A 115 -20.01 -20.01 -5.61
C LEU A 115 -19.87 -19.20 -4.33
N LEU A 116 -20.26 -17.94 -4.38
CA LEU A 116 -20.35 -17.07 -3.20
C LEU A 116 -21.82 -16.89 -2.83
N ARG A 117 -22.16 -17.14 -1.57
CA ARG A 117 -23.46 -16.79 -0.99
C ARG A 117 -23.35 -15.42 -0.38
N CYS A 118 -24.22 -14.51 -0.81
CA CYS A 118 -24.26 -13.12 -0.36
C CYS A 118 -25.69 -12.72 -0.02
N GLY A 119 -26.10 -12.95 1.23
CA GLY A 119 -27.50 -12.78 1.65
C GLY A 119 -28.43 -13.71 0.85
N THR A 120 -29.36 -13.14 0.08
CA THR A 120 -30.28 -13.86 -0.81
C THR A 120 -29.73 -14.11 -2.21
N GLN A 121 -28.54 -13.61 -2.53
CA GLN A 121 -27.92 -13.74 -3.85
C GLN A 121 -26.86 -14.84 -3.86
N VAL A 122 -26.73 -15.53 -4.98
CA VAL A 122 -25.62 -16.43 -5.27
C VAL A 122 -24.83 -15.86 -6.44
N ILE A 123 -23.53 -15.69 -6.26
CA ILE A 123 -22.62 -15.15 -7.27
C ILE A 123 -21.66 -16.24 -7.70
N GLU A 124 -21.70 -16.57 -8.98
CA GLU A 124 -20.77 -17.53 -9.59
C GLU A 124 -19.50 -16.83 -10.03
N THR A 125 -18.34 -17.40 -9.70
CA THR A 125 -17.04 -16.84 -10.08
C THR A 125 -16.43 -17.68 -11.21
N GLY A 126 -15.81 -17.04 -12.21
CA GLY A 126 -15.10 -17.74 -13.29
C GLY A 126 -13.67 -18.14 -12.91
N THR A 127 -12.96 -17.29 -12.18
CA THR A 127 -11.65 -17.61 -11.59
C THR A 127 -11.53 -16.81 -10.30
N SER A 128 -11.07 -17.46 -9.22
CA SER A 128 -10.89 -16.81 -7.93
C SER A 128 -9.42 -16.52 -7.67
N ALA A 129 -9.09 -15.29 -7.33
CA ALA A 129 -7.78 -14.93 -6.78
C ALA A 129 -7.97 -14.48 -5.33
N ARG A 130 -7.16 -15.06 -4.42
CA ARG A 130 -7.01 -14.52 -3.07
C ARG A 130 -6.02 -13.35 -3.14
N PRO A 131 -6.16 -12.30 -2.32
CA PRO A 131 -5.09 -11.31 -2.17
C PRO A 131 -3.77 -12.04 -1.83
N GLY A 132 -2.80 -12.02 -2.75
CA GLY A 132 -1.52 -12.74 -2.65
C GLY A 132 -1.33 -13.98 -3.56
N GLY A 133 -2.28 -14.32 -4.44
CA GLY A 133 -2.12 -15.38 -5.45
C GLY A 133 -1.76 -14.87 -6.86
N GLU A 134 -1.08 -15.69 -7.68
CA GLU A 134 -0.82 -15.39 -9.09
C GLU A 134 -2.11 -15.38 -9.92
N PHE A 135 -2.24 -14.36 -10.79
CA PHE A 135 -3.40 -14.17 -11.66
C PHE A 135 -3.19 -14.86 -13.01
N PRO A 136 -3.98 -15.88 -13.38
CA PRO A 136 -4.10 -16.25 -14.78
C PRO A 136 -4.90 -15.17 -15.52
N LYS A 137 -4.51 -14.88 -16.78
CA LYS A 137 -5.15 -13.85 -17.62
C LYS A 137 -6.65 -14.11 -17.71
N CYS A 138 -7.45 -13.15 -17.25
CA CYS A 138 -8.91 -13.21 -17.30
C CYS A 138 -9.38 -13.37 -18.75
N GLY A 139 -9.97 -14.52 -19.07
CA GLY A 139 -10.62 -14.76 -20.36
C GLY A 139 -11.92 -13.97 -20.43
N THR A 140 -12.14 -13.32 -21.58
CA THR A 140 -13.34 -12.55 -21.91
C THR A 140 -14.61 -13.41 -21.72
N VAL A 141 -15.46 -13.05 -20.76
CA VAL A 141 -16.80 -13.63 -20.63
C VAL A 141 -17.73 -12.83 -21.53
N HIS A 142 -18.08 -13.39 -22.69
CA HIS A 142 -19.20 -12.90 -23.49
C HIS A 142 -20.52 -13.25 -22.79
N THR A 143 -21.47 -12.31 -22.91
CA THR A 143 -22.87 -12.51 -22.49
C THR A 143 -23.60 -13.36 -23.51
#